data_AF-A0A9D5KFA0-F1
#
_entry.id   AF-A0A9D5KFA0-F1
#
_cell.length_a   1.000
_cell.length_b   1.000
_cell.length_c   1.000
_cell.angle_alpha   90.00
_cell.angle_beta   90.00
_cell.angle_gamma   90.00
#
_symmetry.space_group_name_H-M   'P 1'
#
loop_
_entity.id
_entity.type
_entity.pdbx_description
1 polymer ?
#
loop_
_entity_poly.entity_id
_entity_poly.type
_entity_poly.pdbx_seq_one_letter_code
_entity_poly.pdbx_strand_id
1 'polypeptide(L)' 'MNAKDTARHVIDGLPKRVSMDDVIHALYVASKFDRGDREIRAGKGVSDEDARKRLAKWQK' A
#
# COMPACT_ATOMS: atom_id res chain seq x y z
N MET A 1 13.21 -4.94 6.84
CA MET A 1 13.83 -4.91 5.50
C MET A 1 14.11 -3.47 5.11
N ASN A 2 15.22 -3.21 4.42
CA ASN A 2 15.45 -1.88 3.85
C ASN A 2 14.61 -1.70 2.57
N ALA A 3 14.52 -0.47 2.04
CA ALA A 3 13.71 -0.18 0.86
C ALA A 3 14.11 -0.99 -0.39
N LYS A 4 15.39 -1.33 -0.53
CA LYS A 4 15.91 -2.09 -1.67
C LYS A 4 15.45 -3.55 -1.62
N ASP A 5 15.47 -4.17 -0.45
CA ASP A 5 15.03 -5.56 -0.28
C ASP A 5 13.53 -5.69 -0.53
N THR A 6 12.73 -4.71 -0.05
CA THR A 6 11.29 -4.67 -0.32
C THR A 6 11.00 -4.50 -1.81
N ALA A 7 11.72 -3.59 -2.49
CA ALA A 7 11.54 -3.39 -3.92
C ALA A 7 11.85 -4.67 -4.71
N ARG A 8 12.95 -5.36 -4.38
CA ARG A 8 13.29 -6.65 -4.98
C ARG A 8 12.18 -7.68 -4.77
N HIS A 9 11.70 -7.83 -3.53
CA HIS A 9 10.65 -8.81 -3.22
C HIS A 9 9.34 -8.54 -4.00
N VAL A 10 8.95 -7.27 -4.13
CA VAL A 10 7.77 -6.88 -4.92
C VAL A 10 7.98 -7.22 -6.40
N ILE A 11 9.15 -6.87 -6.96
CA ILE A 11 9.47 -7.11 -8.38
C ILE A 11 9.53 -8.62 -8.67
N ASP A 12 10.13 -9.41 -7.79
CA ASP A 12 10.24 -10.87 -7.93
C ASP A 12 8.86 -11.56 -7.94
N GLY A 13 7.84 -10.93 -7.35
CA GLY A 13 6.46 -11.41 -7.35
C GLY A 13 5.64 -11.02 -8.59
N LEU A 14 6.16 -10.17 -9.48
CA LEU A 14 5.44 -9.73 -10.68
C LEU A 14 5.47 -10.79 -11.79
N PRO A 15 4.44 -10.83 -12.66
CA PRO A 15 4.46 -11.67 -13.86
C PRO A 15 5.68 -11.40 -14.76
N LYS A 16 6.09 -12.39 -15.55
CA LYS A 16 7.23 -12.27 -16.47
C LYS A 16 7.09 -11.16 -17.52
N ARG A 17 5.85 -10.80 -17.89
CA ARG A 17 5.55 -9.70 -18.81
C ARG A 17 4.73 -8.67 -18.04
N VAL A 18 5.39 -7.58 -17.65
CA VAL A 18 4.80 -6.40 -17.04
C VAL A 18 5.43 -5.17 -17.67
N SER A 19 4.68 -4.07 -17.74
CA SER A 19 5.23 -2.79 -18.15
C SER A 19 6.01 -2.14 -17.00
N MET A 20 6.78 -1.09 -17.31
CA MET A 20 7.42 -0.30 -16.25
C MET A 20 6.38 0.41 -15.37
N ASP A 21 5.24 0.81 -15.95
CA ASP A 21 4.16 1.46 -15.21
C ASP A 21 3.55 0.50 -14.18
N ASP A 22 3.39 -0.78 -14.52
CA ASP A 22 2.94 -1.82 -13.59
C ASP A 22 3.93 -2.00 -12.43
N VAL A 23 5.23 -2.00 -12.72
CA VAL A 23 6.29 -2.08 -11.71
C VAL A 23 6.22 -0.90 -10.75
N ILE A 24 6.14 0.32 -11.28
CA ILE A 24 6.04 1.55 -10.49
C ILE A 24 4.77 1.52 -9.64
N HIS A 25 3.64 1.11 -10.22
CA HIS A 25 2.36 0.99 -9.51
C HIS A 25 2.46 -0.02 -8.35
N ALA A 26 3.03 -1.20 -8.59
CA ALA A 26 3.20 -2.23 -7.57
C ALA A 26 4.07 -1.73 -6.40
N LEU A 27 5.19 -1.07 -6.71
CA LEU A 27 6.07 -0.48 -5.70
C LEU A 27 5.38 0.62 -4.89
N TYR A 28 4.59 1.47 -5.56
CA TYR A 28 3.81 2.51 -4.90
C TYR A 28 2.79 1.92 -3.93
N VAL A 29 2.02 0.92 -4.37
CA VAL A 29 1.03 0.23 -3.53
C VAL A 29 1.70 -0.43 -2.32
N ALA A 30 2.80 -1.17 -2.53
CA ALA A 30 3.54 -1.80 -1.45
C ALA A 30 4.03 -0.79 -0.40
N SER A 31 4.55 0.36 -0.84
CA SER A 31 4.96 1.46 0.04
C SER A 31 3.79 2.03 0.87
N LYS A 32 2.59 2.15 0.28
CA LYS A 32 1.39 2.60 0.99
C LYS A 32 0.94 1.62 2.07
N PHE A 33 0.97 0.32 1.79
CA PHE A 33 0.62 -0.70 2.78
C PHE A 33 1.62 -0.75 3.92
N ASP A 34 2.93 -0.72 3.63
CA ASP A 34 3.96 -0.70 4.68
C ASP A 34 3.84 0.53 5.59
N ARG A 35 3.52 1.69 5.01
CA ARG A 35 3.20 2.88 5.80
C ARG A 35 1.93 2.68 6.64
N GLY A 36 0.87 2.13 6.06
CA GLY A 36 -0.39 1.86 6.75
C GLY A 36 -0.23 0.92 7.94
N ASP A 37 0.51 -0.18 7.77
CA ASP A 37 0.82 -1.12 8.85
C ASP A 37 1.57 -0.43 10.00
N ARG A 38 2.57 0.41 9.68
CA ARG A 38 3.28 1.21 10.68
C ARG A 38 2.37 2.18 11.42
N GLU A 39 1.46 2.87 10.73
CA GLU A 39 0.50 3.78 11.36
C GLU A 39 -0.48 3.03 12.29
N ILE A 40 -0.97 1.86 11.87
CA ILE A 40 -1.86 1.01 12.69
C ILE A 40 -1.12 0.54 13.95
N ARG A 41 0.10 0.02 13.82
CA ARG A 41 0.93 -0.41 14.96
C ARG A 41 1.25 0.73 15.93
N ALA A 42 1.34 1.96 15.42
CA ALA A 42 1.51 3.17 16.23
C ALA A 42 0.21 3.69 16.87
N GLY A 43 -0.90 2.94 16.78
CA GLY A 43 -2.19 3.32 17.35
C GLY A 43 -2.96 4.38 16.56
N LYS A 44 -2.55 4.68 15.32
CA LYS A 44 -3.21 5.65 14.44
C LYS A 44 -4.30 5.04 13.54
N GLY A 45 -4.63 3.77 13.77
CA GLY A 45 -5.75 3.12 13.11
C GLY A 45 -7.09 3.80 13.45
N VAL A 46 -8.10 3.54 12.63
CA VAL A 46 -9.47 4.02 12.87
C VAL A 46 -10.43 2.83 12.90
N SER A 47 -11.55 2.99 13.59
CA SER A 47 -12.62 1.99 13.58
C SER A 47 -13.26 1.87 12.18
N ASP A 48 -13.91 0.74 11.90
CA ASP A 48 -14.66 0.55 10.66
C ASP A 48 -15.75 1.63 10.50
N GLU A 49 -16.45 1.97 11.58
CA GLU A 49 -17.46 3.03 11.57
C GLU A 49 -16.88 4.40 11.19
N ASP A 50 -15.73 4.77 11.77
CA ASP A 50 -15.09 6.04 11.45
C ASP A 50 -14.51 6.06 10.04
N ALA A 51 -14.01 4.92 9.56
CA ALA A 51 -13.58 4.77 8.18
C ALA A 51 -14.75 5.00 7.20
N ARG A 52 -15.91 4.38 7.45
CA ARG A 52 -17.13 4.57 6.64
C ARG A 52 -17.59 6.03 6.61
N LYS A 53 -17.61 6.71 7.76
CA LYS A 53 -17.95 8.15 7.85
C LYS A 53 -17.01 9.03 7.03
N ARG A 54 -15.70 8.70 6.99
CA ARG A 54 -14.71 9.44 6.18
C ARG A 54 -14.89 9.19 4.68
N LEU A 55 -15.14 7.94 4.29
CA LEU A 55 -15.30 7.53 2.89
C LEU A 55 -16.61 8.05 2.26
N ALA A 56 -17.68 8.21 3.05
CA ALA A 56 -18.96 8.74 2.59
C ALA A 56 -18.84 10.12 1.89
N LYS A 57 -17.81 10.92 2.21
CA LYS A 57 -17.54 12.23 1.58
C LYS A 57 -17.25 12.14 0.07
N TRP A 58 -16.88 10.96 -0.42
CA TRP A 58 -16.47 10.73 -1.80
C TRP A 58 -17.48 9.88 -2.58
N GLN A 59 -18.60 9.46 -1.97
CA GLN A 59 -19.66 8.65 -2.58
C GLN A 59 -20.77 9.50 -3.24
N LYS A 60 -20.42 10.61 -3.91
CA LYS A 60 -21.40 11.36 -4.71
C LYS A 60 -21.69 10.69 -6.03
#